data_AF-A0A9D0ZC57-F1
#
_entry.id   AF-A0A9D0ZC57-F1
#
_cell.length_a   1.000
_cell.length_b   1.000
_cell.length_c   1.000
_cell.angle_alpha   90.00
_cell.angle_beta   90.00
_cell.angle_gamma   90.00
#
_symmetry.space_group_name_H-M   'P 1'
#
loop_
_entity.id
_entity.type
_entity.pdbx_description
1 polymer ?
#
loop_
_entity_poly.entity_id
_entity_poly.type
_entity_poly.pdbx_seq_one_letter_code
_entity_poly.pdbx_strand_id
1 'polypeptide(L)' 'MTENERLERRARDQERSAAQALAQSTREAVLIPPAPDGERELYGCWNGIPVRYARGQRVDMPTVVLRMFRDCGAL' A
#
# COMPACT_ATOMS: atom_id res chain seq x y z
N MET A 1 -30.26 -14.51 -0.16
CA MET A 1 -28.98 -13.85 0.16
C MET A 1 -28.98 -13.55 1.65
N THR A 2 -28.15 -14.24 2.42
CA THR A 2 -27.97 -14.04 3.86
C THR A 2 -27.21 -12.73 4.13
N GLU A 3 -27.21 -12.26 5.36
CA GLU A 3 -26.47 -11.06 5.75
C GLU A 3 -24.95 -11.24 5.58
N ASN A 4 -24.44 -12.44 5.88
CA ASN A 4 -23.04 -12.79 5.65
C ASN A 4 -22.66 -12.71 4.16
N GLU A 5 -23.48 -13.25 3.26
CA GLU A 5 -23.22 -13.17 1.81
C GLU A 5 -23.17 -11.72 1.31
N ARG A 6 -23.98 -10.82 1.90
CA ARG A 6 -23.94 -9.38 1.56
C ARG A 6 -22.67 -8.71 2.06
N LEU A 7 -22.20 -9.07 3.26
CA LEU A 7 -20.96 -8.53 3.84
C LEU A 7 -19.74 -9.00 3.05
N GLU A 8 -19.66 -10.29 2.73
CA GLU A 8 -18.58 -10.84 1.92
C GLU A 8 -18.50 -10.19 0.53
N ARG A 9 -19.65 -9.97 -0.12
CA ARG A 9 -19.68 -9.29 -1.41
C ARG A 9 -19.16 -7.86 -1.32
N ARG A 10 -19.57 -7.12 -0.29
CA ARG A 10 -19.11 -5.74 -0.05
C ARG A 10 -17.60 -5.69 0.20
N ALA A 11 -17.06 -6.63 0.98
CA ALA A 11 -15.62 -6.72 1.23
C ALA A 11 -14.85 -6.93 -0.09
N ARG A 12 -15.28 -7.87 -0.93
CA ARG A 12 -14.65 -8.11 -2.25
C ARG A 12 -14.74 -6.91 -3.19
N ASP A 13 -15.88 -6.20 -3.20
CA ASP A 13 -16.04 -5.00 -4.01
C ASP A 13 -15.11 -3.87 -3.53
N GLN A 14 -14.91 -3.73 -2.22
CA GLN A 14 -13.93 -2.79 -1.65
C GLN A 14 -12.50 -3.16 -2.02
N GLU A 15 -12.10 -4.43 -1.88
CA GLU A 15 -10.77 -4.91 -2.28
C GLU A 15 -10.49 -4.63 -3.77
N ARG A 16 -11.47 -4.91 -4.65
CA ARG A 16 -11.33 -4.64 -6.09
C ARG A 16 -11.22 -3.15 -6.38
N SER A 17 -12.04 -2.33 -5.74
CA SER A 17 -12.00 -0.87 -5.91
C SER A 17 -10.66 -0.30 -5.43
N ALA A 18 -10.13 -0.80 -4.32
CA ALA A 18 -8.80 -0.44 -3.85
C ALA A 18 -7.75 -0.83 -4.89
N ALA A 19 -7.73 -2.08 -5.34
CA ALA A 19 -6.72 -2.56 -6.28
C ALA A 19 -6.69 -1.73 -7.57
N GLN A 20 -7.88 -1.35 -8.05
CA GLN A 20 -8.00 -0.47 -9.21
C GLN A 20 -7.45 0.94 -8.95
N ALA A 21 -7.79 1.56 -7.83
CA ALA A 21 -7.28 2.88 -7.46
C ALA A 21 -5.76 2.88 -7.24
N LEU A 22 -5.21 1.81 -6.65
CA LEU A 22 -3.76 1.63 -6.52
C LEU A 22 -3.08 1.51 -7.89
N ALA A 23 -3.66 0.74 -8.81
CA ALA A 23 -3.12 0.57 -10.16
C ALA A 23 -3.12 1.87 -10.98
N GLN A 24 -4.17 2.69 -10.80
CA GLN A 24 -4.38 3.96 -11.50
C GLN A 24 -3.66 5.16 -10.84
N SER A 25 -3.14 4.99 -9.63
CA SER A 25 -2.41 6.05 -8.94
C SER A 25 -1.15 6.43 -9.71
N THR A 26 -0.89 7.74 -9.77
CA THR A 26 0.37 8.30 -10.26
C THR A 26 1.53 7.71 -9.45
N ARG A 27 2.71 7.59 -10.06
CA ARG A 27 3.90 7.06 -9.41
C ARG A 27 4.96 8.13 -9.28
N GLU A 28 5.63 8.16 -8.13
CA GLU A 28 6.73 9.06 -7.83
C GLU A 28 7.98 8.24 -7.50
N ALA A 29 9.14 8.67 -8.02
CA ALA A 29 10.41 8.03 -7.73
C ALA A 29 10.93 8.48 -6.35
N VAL A 30 10.85 7.62 -5.35
CA VAL A 30 11.20 7.90 -3.96
C VAL A 30 12.40 7.07 -3.53
N LEU A 31 13.38 7.70 -2.88
CA LEU A 31 14.46 6.98 -2.20
C LEU A 31 13.95 6.54 -0.83
N ILE A 32 13.86 5.23 -0.60
CA ILE A 32 13.49 4.71 0.72
C ILE A 32 14.76 4.62 1.57
N PRO A 33 14.83 5.27 2.74
CA PRO A 33 16.01 5.21 3.58
C PRO A 33 16.24 3.78 4.13
N PRO A 34 17.50 3.36 4.29
CA PRO A 34 17.84 2.16 5.05
C PRO A 34 17.24 2.24 6.46
N ALA A 35 16.81 1.10 7.00
CA ALA A 35 16.34 1.05 8.39
C ALA A 35 17.54 0.98 9.35
N PRO A 36 17.45 1.60 10.54
CA PRO A 36 18.54 1.60 11.52
C PRO A 36 18.83 0.21 12.11
N ASP A 37 17.83 -0.68 12.12
CA ASP A 37 17.92 -2.06 12.60
C ASP A 37 18.36 -3.05 11.50
N GLY A 38 18.64 -2.56 10.28
CA GLY A 38 19.01 -3.39 9.15
C GLY A 38 17.84 -4.05 8.42
N GLU A 39 16.59 -3.67 8.72
CA GLU A 39 15.44 -4.10 7.93
C GLU A 39 15.64 -3.72 6.45
N ARG A 40 15.45 -4.69 5.56
CA ARG A 40 15.73 -4.53 4.12
C ARG A 40 14.52 -4.07 3.32
N GLU A 41 13.34 -4.16 3.91
CA GLU A 41 12.07 -3.87 3.24
C GLU A 41 11.25 -2.91 4.10
N LEU A 42 10.46 -2.07 3.45
CA LEU A 42 9.41 -1.28 4.07
C LEU A 42 8.08 -1.94 3.71
N TYR A 43 7.36 -2.43 4.72
CA TYR A 43 6.08 -3.11 4.57
C TYR A 43 4.92 -2.24 5.05
N GLY A 44 3.78 -2.31 4.36
CA GLY A 44 2.56 -1.63 4.73
C GLY A 44 1.32 -2.28 4.11
N CYS A 45 0.15 -1.74 4.44
CA CYS A 45 -1.12 -2.19 3.91
C CYS A 45 -1.99 -0.98 3.55
N TRP A 46 -2.40 -0.89 2.30
CA TRP A 46 -3.30 0.16 1.82
C TRP A 46 -4.66 -0.44 1.45
N ASN A 47 -5.71 -0.11 2.19
CA ASN A 47 -7.07 -0.66 1.99
C ASN A 47 -7.12 -2.19 1.86
N GLY A 48 -6.38 -2.91 2.72
CA GLY A 48 -6.32 -4.38 2.68
C GLY A 48 -5.30 -4.95 1.69
N ILE A 49 -4.66 -4.10 0.87
CA ILE A 49 -3.68 -4.53 -0.11
C ILE A 49 -2.27 -4.44 0.49
N PRO A 50 -1.54 -5.56 0.62
CA PRO A 50 -0.17 -5.54 1.10
C PRO A 50 0.74 -4.87 0.06
N VAL A 51 1.60 -3.98 0.54
CA VAL A 51 2.60 -3.29 -0.28
C VAL A 51 3.97 -3.41 0.38
N ARG A 52 5.00 -3.59 -0.45
CA ARG A 52 6.36 -3.86 0.03
C ARG A 52 7.39 -3.25 -0.91
N TYR A 53 8.38 -2.58 -0.35
CA TYR A 53 9.43 -1.91 -1.11
C TYR A 53 10.81 -2.15 -0.50
N ALA A 54 11.82 -2.30 -1.34
CA ALA A 54 13.20 -2.43 -0.86
C ALA A 54 13.70 -1.09 -0.30
N ARG A 55 14.32 -1.14 0.89
CA ARG A 55 15.02 0.00 1.49
C ARG A 55 16.39 0.20 0.86
N GLY A 56 16.92 1.42 0.93
CA GLY A 56 18.21 1.80 0.38
C GLY A 56 18.22 1.96 -1.15
N GLN A 57 17.06 1.88 -1.80
CA GLN A 57 16.92 2.00 -3.25
C GLN A 57 15.87 3.05 -3.60
N ARG A 58 16.00 3.59 -4.81
CA ARG A 58 14.96 4.44 -5.39
C ARG A 58 13.92 3.54 -6.05
N VAL A 59 12.65 3.72 -5.68
CA VAL A 59 11.52 2.93 -6.17
C VAL A 59 10.44 3.85 -6.72
N ASP A 60 9.72 3.39 -7.74
CA ASP A 60 8.52 4.08 -8.24
C ASP A 60 7.31 3.68 -7.40
N MET A 61 6.95 4.57 -6.46
CA MET A 61 5.90 4.32 -5.49
C MET A 61 4.59 5.02 -5.91
N PRO A 62 3.43 4.33 -5.88
CA PRO A 62 2.13 4.97 -6.04
C PRO A 62 1.92 6.07 -4.99
N THR A 63 1.44 7.23 -5.40
CA THR A 63 1.29 8.41 -4.53
C THR A 63 0.37 8.17 -3.34
N VAL A 64 -0.64 7.32 -3.50
CA VAL A 64 -1.54 6.92 -2.40
C VAL A 64 -0.80 6.12 -1.31
N VAL A 65 0.17 5.29 -1.71
CA VAL A 65 1.01 4.50 -0.79
C VAL A 65 2.08 5.37 -0.16
N LEU A 66 2.68 6.28 -0.94
CA LEU A 66 3.65 7.25 -0.42
C LEU A 66 3.03 8.13 0.67
N ARG A 67 1.83 8.66 0.42
CA ARG A 67 1.09 9.43 1.41
C ARG A 67 0.84 8.63 2.67
N MET A 68 0.35 7.39 2.54
CA MET A 68 0.14 6.50 3.67
C MET A 68 1.42 6.30 4.50
N PHE A 69 2.56 6.00 3.87
CA PHE A 69 3.81 5.81 4.61
C PHE A 69 4.30 7.09 5.32
N ARG A 70 4.13 8.27 4.70
CA ARG A 70 4.43 9.56 5.33
C ARG A 70 3.50 9.85 6.51
N ASP A 71 2.20 9.62 6.35
CA ASP A 71 1.20 9.83 7.39
C ASP A 71 1.45 8.89 8.60
N CYS A 72 1.98 7.69 8.35
CA CYS A 72 2.38 6.73 9.38
C CYS A 72 3.80 6.97 9.95
N GLY A 73 4.55 7.96 9.46
CA GLY A 73 5.93 8.24 9.90
C GLY A 73 6.95 7.16 9.52
N ALA A 74 6.65 6.34 8.52
CA ALA A 74 7.53 5.26 8.06
C ALA A 74 8.56 5.72 6.99
N LEU A 75 8.32 6.91 6.40
CA LEU A 75 9.18 7.66 5.47
C LEU A 75 9.28 9.11 5.92
#